data_AF-A0A7S1UJ11-F1
#
_entry.id   AF-A0A7S1UJ11-F1
#
_cell.length_a   1.000
_cell.length_b   1.000
_cell.length_c   1.000
_cell.angle_alpha   90.00
_cell.angle_beta   90.00
_cell.angle_gamma   90.00
#
_symmetry.space_group_name_H-M   'P 1'
#
loop_
_entity.id
_entity.type
_entity.pdbx_description
1 polymer ?
#
loop_
_entity_poly.entity_id
_entity_poly.type
_entity_poly.pdbx_seq_one_letter_code
_entity_poly.pdbx_strand_id
1 'polypeptide(L)'
;LGNNECFEPYTSNMYVRRVKAGEFVVVNPHLAKDLVDLGLWTPEVRNRIIADGGSVQQVEGLPARLKQLYRTVWEISSRALIDLAADRSAFIDQSQSLNAF
;
A
#
# COMPACT_ATOMS: atom_id res chain seq x y z
N LEU A 1 13.06 0.34 10.92
CA LEU A 1 12.05 -0.62 11.43
C LEU A 1 11.31 -1.38 10.33
N GLY A 2 11.28 -0.88 9.08
CA GLY A 2 10.64 -1.62 7.97
C GLY A 2 9.12 -1.53 7.96
N ASN A 3 8.55 -0.56 8.69
CA ASN A 3 7.13 -0.29 8.75
C ASN A 3 6.73 0.79 7.74
N ASN A 4 5.44 0.91 7.47
CA ASN A 4 4.91 2.06 6.75
C ASN A 4 5.12 3.37 7.53
N GLU A 5 5.00 4.49 6.85
CA GLU A 5 5.19 5.81 7.44
C GLU A 5 4.03 6.17 8.38
N CYS A 6 4.33 6.25 9.68
CA CYS A 6 3.44 6.77 10.71
C CYS A 6 2.01 6.16 10.67
N PHE A 7 0.98 6.99 10.51
CA PHE A 7 -0.43 6.62 10.38
C PHE A 7 -0.93 6.70 8.93
N GLU A 8 -0.03 6.88 7.97
CA GLU A 8 -0.40 7.02 6.57
C GLU A 8 -0.80 5.66 5.97
N PRO A 9 -1.67 5.64 4.95
CA PRO A 9 -1.86 4.47 4.12
C PRO A 9 -0.60 4.11 3.33
N TYR A 10 -0.56 2.91 2.75
CA TYR A 10 0.52 2.54 1.85
C TYR A 10 0.44 3.37 0.57
N THR A 11 1.53 4.04 0.21
CA THR A 11 1.62 4.80 -1.05
C THR A 11 1.66 3.89 -2.27
N SER A 12 2.28 2.72 -2.13
CA SER A 12 2.40 1.69 -3.16
C SER A 12 2.64 0.32 -2.52
N ASN A 13 2.07 -0.75 -3.08
CA ASN A 13 2.40 -2.11 -2.62
C ASN A 13 3.64 -2.69 -3.29
N MET A 14 4.10 -2.13 -4.41
CA MET A 14 5.27 -2.61 -5.14
C MET A 14 5.87 -1.50 -5.99
N TYR A 15 7.16 -1.24 -5.83
CA TYR A 15 7.86 -0.19 -6.58
C TYR A 15 9.30 -0.56 -6.86
N VAL A 16 9.87 0.05 -7.91
CA VAL A 16 11.28 -0.13 -8.27
C VAL A 16 12.12 0.93 -7.54
N ARG A 17 13.04 0.47 -6.70
CA ARG A 17 14.02 1.31 -6.03
C ARG A 17 15.35 1.28 -6.80
N ARG A 18 15.74 2.42 -7.35
CA ARG A 18 17.04 2.60 -8.03
C ARG A 18 18.10 3.02 -7.03
N VAL A 19 19.24 2.31 -7.03
CA VAL A 19 20.42 2.62 -6.22
C VAL A 19 21.67 2.52 -7.10
N LYS A 20 22.83 2.98 -6.60
CA LYS A 20 24.10 2.91 -7.36
C LYS A 20 24.48 1.49 -7.81
N ALA A 21 24.02 0.47 -7.07
CA ALA A 21 24.28 -0.94 -7.36
C ALA A 21 23.26 -1.59 -8.33
N GLY A 22 22.24 -0.86 -8.79
CA GLY A 22 21.22 -1.38 -9.71
C GLY A 22 19.79 -1.02 -9.32
N GLU A 23 18.84 -1.72 -9.94
CA GLU A 23 17.40 -1.58 -9.65
C GLU A 23 16.90 -2.78 -8.85
N PHE A 24 16.20 -2.50 -7.75
CA PHE A 24 15.63 -3.54 -6.89
C PHE A 24 14.14 -3.32 -6.73
N VAL A 25 13.36 -4.37 -6.93
CA VAL A 25 11.92 -4.31 -6.68
C VAL A 25 11.67 -4.45 -5.18
N VAL A 26 11.01 -3.45 -4.60
CA VAL A 26 10.53 -3.46 -3.22
C VAL A 26 9.05 -3.80 -3.24
N VAL A 27 8.64 -4.74 -2.38
CA VAL A 27 7.25 -5.19 -2.24
C VAL A 27 6.80 -5.06 -0.79
N ASN A 28 5.53 -4.72 -0.58
CA ASN A 28 4.87 -4.81 0.71
C ASN A 28 4.96 -6.26 1.23
N PRO A 29 5.68 -6.51 2.35
CA PRO A 29 5.91 -7.87 2.84
C PRO A 29 4.61 -8.58 3.24
N HIS A 30 3.58 -7.83 3.67
CA HIS A 30 2.28 -8.38 4.01
C HIS A 30 1.55 -8.90 2.77
N LEU A 31 1.52 -8.10 1.69
CA LEU A 31 0.92 -8.52 0.43
C LEU A 31 1.65 -9.74 -0.14
N ALA A 32 2.98 -9.72 -0.15
CA ALA A 32 3.77 -10.84 -0.65
C ALA A 32 3.45 -12.13 0.12
N LYS A 33 3.35 -12.06 1.45
CA LYS A 33 2.99 -13.21 2.28
C LYS A 33 1.58 -13.72 1.95
N ASP A 34 0.59 -12.85 1.93
CA ASP A 34 -0.81 -13.24 1.66
C ASP A 34 -0.97 -13.87 0.27
N LEU A 35 -0.24 -13.38 -0.74
CA LEU A 35 -0.26 -13.97 -2.08
C LEU A 35 0.45 -15.32 -2.13
N VAL A 36 1.55 -15.50 -1.39
CA VAL A 36 2.23 -16.79 -1.29
C VAL A 36 1.34 -17.82 -0.59
N ASP A 37 0.72 -17.45 0.53
CA ASP A 37 -0.17 -18.33 1.30
C ASP A 37 -1.39 -18.79 0.48
N LEU A 38 -1.85 -17.96 -0.46
CA LEU A 38 -2.94 -18.30 -1.40
C LEU A 38 -2.49 -18.96 -2.70
N GLY A 39 -1.17 -19.14 -2.93
CA GLY A 39 -0.64 -19.65 -4.18
C GLY A 39 -0.84 -18.71 -5.39
N LEU A 40 -1.07 -17.42 -5.15
CA LEU A 40 -1.30 -16.39 -6.16
C LEU A 40 -0.04 -15.56 -6.47
N TRP A 41 1.09 -15.88 -5.84
CA TRP A 41 2.36 -15.18 -6.07
C TRP A 41 3.05 -15.65 -7.35
N THR A 42 2.57 -15.17 -8.51
CA THR A 42 3.11 -15.53 -9.83
C THR A 42 3.86 -14.36 -10.51
N PRO A 43 4.71 -14.62 -11.51
CA PRO A 43 5.33 -13.57 -12.32
C PRO A 43 4.30 -12.62 -12.95
N GLU A 44 3.17 -13.13 -13.43
CA GLU A 44 2.12 -12.37 -14.09
C GLU A 44 1.48 -11.37 -13.12
N VAL A 45 1.14 -11.83 -11.90
CA VAL A 45 0.59 -11.00 -10.83
C VAL A 45 1.59 -9.90 -10.45
N ARG A 46 2.87 -10.25 -10.24
CA ARG A 46 3.91 -9.27 -9.89
C ARG A 46 4.11 -8.21 -10.97
N ASN A 47 4.19 -8.63 -12.23
CA ASN A 47 4.38 -7.73 -13.36
C ASN A 47 3.17 -6.80 -13.52
N ARG A 48 1.96 -7.31 -13.29
CA ARG A 48 0.75 -6.48 -13.31
C ARG A 48 0.75 -5.44 -12.20
N ILE A 49 1.07 -5.83 -10.97
CA ILE A 49 1.14 -4.89 -9.84
C ILE A 49 2.17 -3.79 -10.11
N ILE A 50 3.36 -4.11 -10.62
CA ILE A 50 4.36 -3.10 -10.99
C ILE A 50 3.83 -2.17 -12.10
N ALA A 51 3.21 -2.74 -13.14
CA ALA A 51 2.67 -1.98 -14.26
C ALA A 51 1.57 -1.00 -13.80
N ASP A 52 0.80 -1.37 -12.78
CA ASP A 52 -0.25 -0.55 -12.17
C ASP A 52 0.28 0.36 -11.04
N GLY A 53 1.58 0.63 -10.99
CA GLY A 53 2.18 1.54 -9.99
C GLY A 53 2.13 1.02 -8.55
N GLY A 54 1.98 -0.29 -8.36
CA GLY A 54 1.82 -0.95 -7.07
C GLY A 54 0.38 -1.06 -6.58
N SER A 55 -0.61 -0.74 -7.44
CA SER A 55 -2.01 -1.06 -7.18
C SER A 55 -2.29 -2.54 -7.42
N VAL A 56 -3.21 -3.11 -6.63
CA VAL A 56 -3.71 -4.48 -6.82
C VAL A 56 -5.12 -4.52 -7.44
N GLN A 57 -5.74 -3.36 -7.70
CA GLN A 57 -7.16 -3.30 -8.05
C GLN A 57 -7.46 -3.95 -9.41
N GLN A 58 -6.55 -3.79 -10.38
CA GLN A 58 -6.73 -4.28 -11.75
C GLN A 58 -6.14 -5.67 -11.99
N VAL A 59 -5.58 -6.30 -10.97
CA VAL A 59 -5.01 -7.64 -11.11
C VAL A 59 -6.14 -8.67 -11.07
N GLU A 60 -6.24 -9.48 -12.12
CA GLU A 60 -7.25 -10.52 -12.25
C GLU A 60 -6.97 -11.70 -11.30
N GLY A 61 -8.02 -12.42 -10.89
CA GLY A 61 -7.91 -13.58 -10.01
C GLY A 61 -7.69 -13.28 -8.53
N LEU A 62 -7.40 -12.03 -8.13
CA LEU A 62 -7.31 -11.66 -6.72
C LEU A 62 -8.68 -11.59 -6.04
N PRO A 63 -8.84 -12.18 -4.84
CA PRO A 63 -10.02 -12.03 -4.01
C PRO A 63 -10.33 -10.55 -3.70
N ALA A 64 -11.61 -10.19 -3.72
CA ALA A 64 -12.07 -8.82 -3.42
C ALA A 64 -11.59 -8.32 -2.05
N ARG A 65 -11.49 -9.21 -1.06
CA ARG A 65 -10.96 -8.89 0.27
C ARG A 65 -9.52 -8.37 0.21
N LEU A 66 -8.65 -8.99 -0.59
CA LEU A 66 -7.26 -8.53 -0.72
C LEU A 66 -7.21 -7.20 -1.45
N LYS A 67 -8.02 -7.02 -2.50
CA LYS A 67 -8.13 -5.73 -3.18
C LYS A 67 -8.57 -4.61 -2.25
N GLN A 68 -9.53 -4.88 -1.36
CA GLN A 68 -9.98 -3.89 -0.37
C GLN A 68 -8.92 -3.58 0.70
N LEU A 69 -8.18 -4.60 1.16
CA LEU A 69 -7.17 -4.50 2.21
C LEU A 69 -5.93 -3.75 1.73
N TYR A 70 -5.46 -4.04 0.51
CA TYR A 70 -4.23 -3.49 -0.05
C TYR A 70 -4.48 -2.27 -0.94
N ARG A 71 -5.52 -1.49 -0.62
CA ARG A 71 -5.73 -0.20 -1.28
C ARG A 71 -4.57 0.73 -1.03
N THR A 72 -4.10 1.37 -2.09
CA THR A 72 -3.09 2.41 -1.97
C THR A 72 -3.72 3.72 -1.54
N VAL A 73 -2.91 4.69 -1.13
CA VAL A 73 -3.37 6.02 -0.72
C VAL A 73 -4.22 6.71 -1.81
N TRP A 74 -3.91 6.45 -3.08
CA TRP A 74 -4.62 6.97 -4.26
C TRP A 74 -6.03 6.39 -4.45
N GLU A 75 -6.32 5.29 -3.77
CA GLU A 75 -7.58 4.52 -3.88
C GLU A 75 -8.47 4.71 -2.64
N ILE A 76 -8.01 5.50 -1.66
CA ILE A 76 -8.72 5.78 -0.41
C ILE A 76 -9.26 7.21 -0.50
N SER A 77 -10.48 7.41 -0.01
CA SER A 77 -11.08 8.75 0.03
C SER A 77 -10.28 9.67 0.95
N SER A 78 -9.82 10.81 0.43
CA SER A 78 -9.13 11.83 1.24
C SER A 78 -10.02 12.34 2.39
N ARG A 79 -11.34 12.35 2.21
CA ARG A 79 -12.29 12.67 3.30
C ARG A 79 -12.22 11.66 4.43
N ALA A 80 -12.16 10.37 4.12
CA ALA A 80 -12.04 9.34 5.14
C ALA A 80 -10.73 9.49 5.94
N LEU A 81 -9.63 9.91 5.29
CA LEU A 81 -8.37 10.19 5.99
C LEU A 81 -8.50 11.39 6.94
N ILE A 82 -9.19 12.46 6.52
CA ILE A 82 -9.47 13.63 7.36
C ILE A 82 -10.36 13.25 8.53
N ASP A 83 -11.43 12.48 8.31
CA ASP A 83 -12.34 12.04 9.37
C ASP A 83 -11.58 11.20 10.42
N LEU A 84 -10.75 10.24 9.98
CA LEU A 84 -9.90 9.44 10.88
C LEU A 84 -8.85 10.29 11.62
N ALA A 85 -8.32 11.33 10.99
CA ALA A 85 -7.42 12.27 11.63
C ALA A 85 -8.14 13.10 12.71
N ALA A 86 -9.35 13.58 12.41
CA ALA A 86 -10.18 14.30 13.36
C ALA A 86 -10.55 13.44 14.57
N ASP A 87 -10.92 12.17 14.36
CA ASP A 87 -11.27 11.23 15.42
C ASP A 87 -10.11 11.01 16.41
N ARG A 88 -8.87 10.82 15.90
CA ARG A 88 -7.70 10.61 16.77
C ARG A 88 -7.22 11.90 17.43
N SER A 89 -7.48 13.06 16.83
CA SER A 89 -7.06 14.37 17.35
C SER A 89 -7.63 14.67 18.73
N ALA A 90 -8.76 14.07 19.13
CA ALA A 90 -9.31 14.20 20.48
C ALA A 90 -8.36 13.71 21.59
N PHE A 91 -7.36 12.90 21.24
CA PHE A 91 -6.40 12.29 22.17
C PHE A 91 -4.96 12.79 21.96
N ILE A 92 -4.75 13.84 21.15
CA ILE A 92 -3.45 14.43 20.84
C ILE A 92 -3.42 15.84 21.42
N ASP A 93 -2.41 16.15 22.23
CA ASP A 93 -2.27 17.43 22.94
C ASP A 93 -1.68 18.57 22.08
N GLN A 94 -1.08 18.23 20.94
CA GLN A 94 -0.59 19.17 19.93
C GLN A 94 -1.31 18.99 18.59
N SER A 95 -0.63 18.47 17.58
CA SER A 95 -1.15 18.26 16.23
C SER A 95 -0.52 17.01 15.61
N GLN A 96 -0.93 16.66 14.40
CA GLN A 96 -0.42 15.53 13.63
C GLN A 96 0.00 15.99 12.23
N SER A 97 1.10 15.43 11.72
CA SER A 97 1.56 15.68 10.35
C SER A 97 0.78 14.82 9.38
N LEU A 98 -0.38 15.31 8.92
CA LEU A 98 -1.23 14.64 7.94
C LEU A 98 -0.85 15.08 6.53
N ASN A 99 -0.45 14.13 5.68
CA ASN A 99 -0.24 14.41 4.27
C ASN A 99 -1.56 14.42 3.50
N ALA A 100 -1.63 15.24 2.45
CA ALA A 100 -2.73 15.26 1.49
C ALA A 100 -2.22 14.69 0.16
N PHE A 101 -2.97 13.74 -0.39
CA PHE A 101 -2.67 13.01 -1.62
C PHE A 101 -3.81 13.18 -2.62
#